data_AF-A0A8S3K000-F1
#
_entry.id   AF-A0A8S3K000-F1
#
_cell.length_a   1.000
_cell.length_b   1.000
_cell.length_c   1.000
_cell.angle_alpha   90.00
_cell.angle_beta   90.00
_cell.angle_gamma   90.00
#
_symmetry.space_group_name_H-M   'P 1'
#
loop_
_entity.id
_entity.type
_entity.pdbx_description
1 polymer ?
#
loop_
_entity_poly.entity_id
_entity_poly.type
_entity_poly.pdbx_seq_one_letter_code
_entity_poly.pdbx_strand_id
1 'polypeptide(L)'
;MHDFAEGVCPLIILAMLKEASAKRLMTYDQIEQKMNTFNYGMNDQSNKPPKIRAKHLTNNRIIGSASQKLCLFKLIPIIFDDVIDQLTNTLDIYTCLREIISYTYSKKFRKSWLPYLDSLTTRFQSLM
;
A
#
# COMPACT_ATOMS: atom_id res chain seq x y z
N MET A 1 -10.48 1.71 -12.84
CA MET A 1 -10.05 0.80 -11.75
C MET A 1 -10.06 1.54 -10.42
N HIS A 2 -11.24 1.90 -9.92
CA HIS A 2 -11.40 2.36 -8.54
C HIS A 2 -11.25 1.19 -7.56
N ASP A 3 -11.49 -0.05 -8.00
CA ASP A 3 -11.57 -1.24 -7.16
C ASP A 3 -10.30 -1.51 -6.33
N PHE A 4 -9.11 -1.35 -6.95
CA PHE A 4 -7.85 -1.44 -6.21
C PHE A 4 -7.70 -0.29 -5.21
N ALA A 5 -7.82 0.94 -5.70
CA ALA A 5 -7.51 2.15 -4.94
C ALA A 5 -8.51 2.45 -3.81
N GLU A 6 -9.77 2.01 -3.94
CA GLU A 6 -10.83 2.18 -2.94
C GLU A 6 -11.10 0.92 -2.12
N GLY A 7 -10.78 -0.26 -2.65
CA GLY A 7 -10.99 -1.55 -1.99
C GLY A 7 -9.70 -2.13 -1.42
N VAL A 8 -8.95 -2.88 -2.25
CA VAL A 8 -7.88 -3.76 -1.75
C VAL A 8 -6.65 -2.99 -1.23
N CYS A 9 -6.21 -1.93 -1.91
CA CYS A 9 -5.07 -1.12 -1.47
C CYS A 9 -5.24 -0.60 -0.04
N PRO A 10 -6.32 0.13 0.32
CA PRO A 10 -6.48 0.63 1.68
C PRO A 10 -6.60 -0.49 2.72
N LEU A 11 -7.15 -1.67 2.36
CA LEU A 11 -7.18 -2.84 3.24
C LEU A 11 -5.78 -3.34 3.59
N ILE A 12 -4.91 -3.52 2.58
CA ILE A 12 -3.53 -3.96 2.81
C ILE A 12 -2.74 -2.91 3.57
N ILE A 13 -2.89 -1.62 3.24
CA ILE A 13 -2.23 -0.53 3.99
C ILE A 13 -2.61 -0.61 5.48
N LEU A 14 -3.90 -0.79 5.79
CA LEU A 14 -4.34 -0.94 7.17
C LEU A 14 -3.74 -2.18 7.83
N ALA A 15 -3.69 -3.32 7.14
CA ALA A 15 -3.09 -4.54 7.66
C ALA A 15 -1.60 -4.34 8.02
N MET A 16 -0.82 -3.71 7.13
CA MET A 16 0.59 -3.40 7.38
C MET A 16 0.77 -2.48 8.59
N LEU A 17 -0.05 -1.43 8.71
CA LEU A 17 0.01 -0.50 9.84
C LEU A 17 -0.38 -1.18 11.17
N LYS A 18 -1.36 -2.10 11.14
CA LYS A 18 -1.72 -2.91 12.31
C LYS A 18 -0.59 -3.82 12.74
N GLU A 19 0.05 -4.50 11.79
CA GLU A 19 1.20 -5.34 12.08
C GLU A 19 2.35 -4.53 12.67
N ALA A 20 2.68 -3.38 12.07
CA ALA A 20 3.71 -2.47 12.58
C ALA A 20 3.43 -2.02 14.02
N SER A 21 2.17 -1.67 14.32
CA SER A 21 1.73 -1.29 15.65
C SER A 21 1.80 -2.45 16.65
N ALA A 22 1.32 -3.64 16.25
CA ALA A 22 1.36 -4.85 17.09
C ALA A 22 2.79 -5.28 17.44
N LYS A 23 3.72 -5.16 16.48
CA LYS A 23 5.15 -5.40 16.65
C LYS A 23 5.90 -4.24 17.31
N ARG A 24 5.21 -3.14 17.65
CA ARG A 24 5.78 -1.89 18.23
C ARG A 24 6.93 -1.31 17.41
N LEU A 25 6.87 -1.47 16.09
CA LEU A 25 7.90 -0.97 15.17
C LEU A 25 7.82 0.54 14.98
N MET A 26 6.60 1.08 15.01
CA MET A 26 6.36 2.52 14.92
C MET A 26 5.15 2.93 15.74
N THR A 27 5.22 4.12 16.32
CA THR A 27 4.06 4.84 16.87
C THR A 27 3.31 5.59 15.77
N TYR A 28 2.08 6.03 16.06
CA TYR A 28 1.33 6.87 15.13
C TYR A 28 2.02 8.21 14.85
N ASP A 29 2.63 8.80 15.87
CA ASP A 29 3.35 10.07 15.72
C ASP A 29 4.55 9.90 14.80
N GLN A 30 5.26 8.76 14.88
CA GLN A 30 6.35 8.44 13.96
C GLN A 30 5.85 8.24 12.52
N ILE A 31 4.70 7.57 12.33
CA ILE A 31 4.07 7.42 11.01
C ILE A 31 3.71 8.80 10.44
N GLU A 32 3.03 9.64 11.22
CA GLU A 32 2.64 10.98 10.79
C GLU A 32 3.86 11.86 10.50
N GLN A 33 4.90 11.79 11.34
CA GLN A 33 6.16 12.50 11.14
C GLN A 33 6.86 12.08 9.85
N LYS A 34 7.03 10.78 9.59
CA LYS A 34 7.62 10.25 8.35
C LYS A 34 6.84 10.72 7.13
N MET A 35 5.52 10.60 7.16
CA MET A 35 4.67 11.04 6.04
C MET A 35 4.69 12.56 5.82
N ASN A 36 4.87 13.36 6.87
CA ASN A 36 4.94 14.83 6.75
C ASN A 36 6.31 15.32 6.26
N THR A 37 7.38 14.63 6.63
CA THR A 37 8.77 14.97 6.28
C THR A 37 9.24 14.36 4.96
N PHE A 38 8.56 13.32 4.47
CA PHE A 38 8.86 12.70 3.19
C PHE A 38 8.74 13.71 2.03
N ASN A 39 9.78 13.76 1.20
CA ASN A 39 9.84 14.65 0.04
C ASN A 39 9.08 14.04 -1.16
N TYR A 40 7.79 14.36 -1.28
CA TYR A 40 6.97 13.89 -2.40
C TYR A 40 7.41 14.52 -3.72
N GLY A 41 7.73 13.67 -4.70
CA GLY A 41 8.10 14.10 -6.04
C GLY A 41 6.98 14.86 -6.75
N MET A 42 7.31 15.63 -7.79
CA MET A 42 6.36 16.47 -8.54
C MET A 42 5.10 15.71 -8.99
N ASN A 43 5.25 14.45 -9.40
CA ASN A 43 4.14 13.61 -9.86
C ASN A 43 3.18 13.16 -8.75
N ASP A 44 3.63 13.19 -7.49
CA ASP A 44 2.86 12.75 -6.33
C ASP A 44 2.23 13.91 -5.56
N GLN A 45 2.67 15.16 -5.78
CA GLN A 45 2.19 16.32 -5.03
C GLN A 45 0.67 16.54 -5.16
N SER A 46 0.12 16.38 -6.36
CA SER A 46 -1.32 16.51 -6.63
C SER A 46 -2.16 15.44 -5.94
N ASN A 47 -1.54 14.30 -5.62
CA ASN A 47 -2.19 13.14 -5.01
C ASN A 47 -1.51 12.74 -3.70
N LYS A 48 -0.95 13.72 -2.97
CA LYS A 48 -0.20 13.46 -1.74
C LYS A 48 -0.98 12.51 -0.81
N PRO A 49 -0.32 11.49 -0.24
CA PRO A 49 -0.96 10.52 0.65
C PRO A 49 -1.85 11.19 1.70
N PRO A 50 -2.99 10.56 2.03
CA PRO A 50 -3.86 11.11 3.05
C PRO A 50 -3.19 11.00 4.41
N LYS A 51 -3.51 11.93 5.33
CA LYS A 51 -3.02 11.83 6.71
C LYS A 51 -3.49 10.51 7.33
N ILE A 52 -2.56 9.74 7.89
CA ILE A 52 -2.89 8.54 8.65
C ILE A 52 -3.07 8.96 10.11
N ARG A 53 -4.28 8.74 10.64
CA ARG A 53 -4.62 9.05 12.03
C ARG A 53 -4.83 7.76 12.80
N ALA A 54 -4.59 7.76 14.11
CA ALA A 54 -4.84 6.60 14.97
C ALA A 54 -6.26 6.03 14.80
N LYS A 55 -7.26 6.91 14.67
CA LYS A 55 -8.66 6.54 14.42
C LYS A 55 -8.89 5.71 13.14
N HIS A 56 -7.97 5.72 12.18
CA HIS A 56 -8.10 4.90 10.96
C HIS A 56 -7.88 3.42 11.25
N LEU A 57 -7.03 3.08 12.23
CA LEU A 57 -6.81 1.71 12.66
C LEU A 57 -7.98 1.19 13.49
N THR A 58 -8.61 2.02 14.31
CA THR A 58 -9.81 1.65 15.07
C THR A 58 -11.02 1.50 14.16
N ASN A 59 -11.18 2.39 13.18
CA ASN A 59 -12.34 2.42 12.30
C ASN A 59 -12.17 1.56 11.03
N ASN A 60 -11.05 0.83 10.90
CA ASN A 60 -10.70 0.02 9.73
C ASN A 60 -10.85 0.77 8.40
N ARG A 61 -10.52 2.07 8.38
CA ARG A 61 -10.77 2.91 7.20
C ARG A 61 -9.77 4.04 7.07
N ILE A 62 -9.15 4.15 5.90
CA ILE A 62 -8.32 5.29 5.50
C ILE A 62 -9.20 6.31 4.75
N ILE A 63 -9.25 7.54 5.27
CA ILE A 63 -9.96 8.65 4.63
C ILE A 63 -9.06 9.30 3.59
N GLY A 64 -9.53 9.44 2.35
CA GLY A 64 -8.81 10.05 1.23
C GLY A 64 -9.39 9.62 -0.11
N SER A 65 -9.00 10.32 -1.19
CA SER A 65 -9.38 9.93 -2.55
C SER A 65 -8.70 8.63 -2.98
N ALA A 66 -9.24 7.97 -4.01
CA ALA A 66 -8.62 6.80 -4.62
C ALA A 66 -7.14 7.05 -4.98
N SER A 67 -6.86 8.17 -5.66
CA SER A 67 -5.50 8.54 -6.07
C SER A 67 -4.55 8.76 -4.89
N GLN A 68 -5.04 9.37 -3.79
CA GLN A 68 -4.23 9.56 -2.58
C GLN A 68 -3.88 8.23 -1.90
N LYS A 69 -4.84 7.30 -1.80
CA LYS A 69 -4.61 5.96 -1.24
C LYS A 69 -3.64 5.15 -2.11
N LEU A 70 -3.78 5.25 -3.43
CA LEU A 70 -2.87 4.57 -4.37
C LEU A 70 -1.46 5.16 -4.32
N CYS A 71 -1.33 6.48 -4.17
CA CYS A 71 -0.04 7.15 -3.96
C CYS A 71 0.64 6.62 -2.69
N LEU A 72 -0.10 6.57 -1.57
CA LEU A 72 0.41 5.98 -0.33
C LEU A 72 0.86 4.52 -0.54
N PHE A 73 0.00 3.70 -1.13
CA PHE A 73 0.30 2.28 -1.39
C PHE A 73 1.60 2.11 -2.18
N LYS A 74 1.83 2.93 -3.21
CA LYS A 74 3.06 2.87 -4.03
C LYS A 74 4.31 3.29 -3.27
N LEU A 75 4.19 4.27 -2.37
CA LEU A 75 5.31 4.89 -1.66
C LEU A 75 5.65 4.23 -0.31
N ILE A 76 4.81 3.34 0.21
CA ILE A 76 5.05 2.60 1.46
C ILE A 76 6.48 2.08 1.62
N PRO A 77 7.09 1.41 0.62
CA PRO A 77 8.42 0.81 0.76
C PRO A 77 9.54 1.83 0.95
N ILE A 78 9.28 3.09 0.60
CA ILE A 78 10.25 4.18 0.66
C ILE A 78 9.97 5.07 1.87
N ILE A 79 8.70 5.26 2.24
CA ILE A 79 8.32 6.03 3.44
C ILE A 79 8.67 5.25 4.72
N PHE A 80 8.58 3.92 4.68
CA PHE A 80 8.74 3.01 5.81
C PHE A 80 9.85 1.98 5.56
N ASP A 81 10.91 2.40 4.88
CA ASP A 81 12.06 1.58 4.50
C ASP A 81 12.76 0.91 5.70
N ASP A 82 12.82 1.61 6.83
CA ASP A 82 13.42 1.16 8.08
C ASP A 82 12.67 0.03 8.80
N VAL A 83 11.42 -0.23 8.44
CA VAL A 83 10.56 -1.21 9.13
C VAL A 83 9.89 -2.22 8.22
N ILE A 84 9.90 -2.03 6.90
CA ILE A 84 9.11 -2.85 5.97
C ILE A 84 9.49 -4.33 6.02
N ASP A 85 10.78 -4.66 6.13
CA ASP A 85 11.27 -6.04 6.18
C ASP A 85 10.82 -6.79 7.45
N GLN A 86 10.42 -6.04 8.48
CA GLN A 86 9.92 -6.59 9.73
C GLN A 86 8.43 -6.91 9.67
N LEU A 87 7.72 -6.54 8.59
CA LEU A 87 6.29 -6.79 8.37
C LEU A 87 6.03 -8.17 7.73
N THR A 88 6.60 -9.22 8.33
CA THR A 88 6.61 -10.59 7.80
C THR A 88 5.23 -11.16 7.44
N ASN A 89 4.14 -10.72 8.06
CA ASN A 89 2.81 -11.28 7.80
C ASN A 89 2.09 -10.58 6.63
N THR A 90 2.45 -9.33 6.33
CA THR A 90 1.75 -8.50 5.34
C THR A 90 2.62 -8.12 4.15
N LEU A 91 3.94 -8.24 4.25
CA LEU A 91 4.88 -7.85 3.19
C LEU A 91 4.69 -8.67 1.91
N ASP A 92 4.48 -9.98 2.02
CA ASP A 92 4.25 -10.85 0.86
C ASP A 92 2.94 -10.52 0.13
N ILE A 93 1.88 -10.27 0.90
CA ILE A 93 0.56 -9.87 0.38
C ILE A 93 0.70 -8.52 -0.35
N TYR A 94 1.37 -7.57 0.30
CA TYR A 94 1.63 -6.24 -0.26
C TYR A 94 2.44 -6.32 -1.57
N THR A 95 3.53 -7.08 -1.57
CA THR A 95 4.42 -7.21 -2.73
C THR A 95 3.70 -7.87 -3.90
N CYS A 96 2.93 -8.93 -3.64
CA CYS A 96 2.12 -9.61 -4.65
C CYS A 96 1.07 -8.66 -5.25
N LEU A 97 0.32 -7.91 -4.42
CA LEU A 97 -0.64 -6.93 -4.95
C LEU A 97 0.05 -5.81 -5.73
N ARG A 98 1.19 -5.31 -5.24
CA ARG A 98 1.95 -4.25 -5.91
C ARG A 98 2.37 -4.68 -7.32
N GLU A 99 2.76 -5.94 -7.47
CA GLU A 99 3.09 -6.51 -8.76
C GLU A 99 1.88 -6.61 -9.68
N ILE A 100 0.74 -7.14 -9.21
CA ILE A 100 -0.54 -7.15 -9.94
C ILE A 100 -0.92 -5.75 -10.41
N ILE A 101 -0.81 -4.75 -9.53
CA ILE A 101 -1.09 -3.35 -9.84
C ILE A 101 -0.13 -2.82 -10.90
N SER A 102 1.15 -3.19 -10.87
CA SER A 102 2.13 -2.74 -11.87
C SER A 102 1.78 -3.22 -13.29
N TYR A 103 1.29 -4.45 -13.43
CA TYR A 103 0.83 -4.99 -14.72
C TYR A 103 -0.47 -4.35 -15.17
N THR A 104 -1.46 -4.27 -14.28
CA THR A 104 -2.80 -3.74 -14.61
C THR A 104 -2.78 -2.24 -14.94
N TYR A 105 -1.92 -1.46 -14.29
CA TYR A 105 -1.76 -0.02 -14.55
C TYR A 105 -0.71 0.29 -15.63
N SER A 106 -0.10 -0.73 -16.25
CA SER A 106 0.85 -0.51 -17.34
C SER A 106 0.16 0.17 -18.52
N LYS A 107 0.80 1.21 -19.10
CA LYS A 107 0.32 1.87 -20.33
C LYS A 107 0.24 0.91 -21.52
N LYS A 108 1.04 -0.15 -21.53
CA LYS A 108 1.07 -1.18 -22.58
C LYS A 108 0.98 -2.55 -21.93
N PHE A 109 -0.04 -3.32 -22.30
CA PHE A 109 -0.24 -4.68 -21.80
C PHE A 109 0.09 -5.70 -22.89
N ARG A 110 0.92 -6.70 -22.58
CA ARG A 110 1.28 -7.77 -23.51
C ARG A 110 0.50 -9.03 -23.17
N LYS A 111 -0.10 -9.70 -24.18
CA LYS A 111 -0.80 -10.97 -23.97
C LYS A 111 0.08 -12.05 -23.34
N SER A 112 1.39 -12.02 -23.60
CA SER A 112 2.35 -12.93 -22.99
C SER A 112 2.48 -12.78 -21.47
N TRP A 113 1.96 -11.70 -20.87
CA TRP A 113 1.93 -11.50 -19.43
C TRP A 113 0.71 -12.15 -18.77
N LEU A 114 -0.31 -12.58 -19.53
CA LEU A 114 -1.52 -13.15 -18.97
C LEU A 114 -1.26 -14.38 -18.08
N PRO A 115 -0.44 -15.38 -18.46
CA PRO A 115 -0.16 -16.52 -17.59
C PRO A 115 0.52 -16.10 -16.28
N TYR A 116 1.38 -15.08 -16.35
CA TYR A 116 2.05 -14.59 -15.16
C TYR A 116 1.09 -13.82 -14.24
N LEU A 117 0.27 -12.94 -14.80
CA LEU A 117 -0.76 -12.23 -14.04
C LEU A 117 -1.74 -13.19 -13.38
N ASP A 118 -2.13 -14.27 -14.08
CA ASP A 118 -2.95 -15.34 -13.52
C ASP A 118 -2.27 -15.99 -12.30
N SER A 119 -0.99 -16.39 -12.44
CA SER A 119 -0.22 -16.95 -11.33
C SER A 119 -0.10 -16.01 -10.13
N LEU A 120 0.03 -14.69 -10.37
CA LEU A 120 0.04 -13.69 -9.31
C LEU A 120 -1.31 -13.59 -8.61
N THR A 121 -2.42 -13.65 -9.36
CA THR A 121 -3.77 -13.63 -8.76
C THR A 121 -4.05 -14.88 -7.93
N THR A 122 -3.63 -16.07 -8.40
CA THR A 122 -3.72 -17.31 -7.62
C THR A 122 -2.89 -17.23 -6.34
N ARG A 123 -1.65 -16.72 -6.45
CA ARG A 123 -0.79 -16.51 -5.28
C ARG A 123 -1.45 -15.53 -4.30
N PHE A 124 -1.97 -14.40 -4.78
CA PHE A 124 -2.64 -13.42 -3.94
C PHE A 124 -3.82 -14.04 -3.18
N GLN A 125 -4.64 -14.86 -3.83
CA GLN A 125 -5.75 -15.58 -3.18
C GLN A 125 -5.28 -16.57 -2.11
N SER A 126 -4.13 -17.22 -2.29
CA SER A 126 -3.58 -18.15 -1.30
C SER A 126 -2.97 -17.47 -0.06
N LEU A 127 -2.66 -16.18 -0.17
CA LEU A 127 -2.07 -15.38 0.92
C LEU A 127 -3.11 -14.63 1.77
N MET A 128 -4.37 -14.57 1.31
CA MET A 128 -5.51 -13.90 1.96
C MET A 128 -6.29 -14.86 2.85
#